data_AF-A0A3M2DWS3-F1
#
_entry.id   AF-A0A3M2DWS3-F1
#
_cell.length_a   1.000
_cell.length_b   1.000
_cell.length_c   1.000
_cell.angle_alpha   90.00
_cell.angle_beta   90.00
_cell.angle_gamma   90.00
#
_symmetry.space_group_name_H-M   'P 1'
#
loop_
_entity.id
_entity.type
_entity.pdbx_description
1 polymer ?
#
loop_
_entity_poly.entity_id
_entity_poly.type
_entity_poly.pdbx_seq_one_letter_code
_entity_poly.pdbx_strand_id
1 'polypeptide(L)'
;MWLLLRRLISDRNSWLPELTSLFFLLHPLVTEPVNWISGRTDLLAGLFVAAAFFVAHADEFKARHGRGFGLGFCLLLGGMAKETALMAVFVLFVSAFWPGSPFYESWRAHRRSLCFWLASAVGVYLMLRTGGSLVRDAGLVSAVAGAHDAAQISLFNKLAGAVRALGFYSRKLVWPFPLNLAIVEIQRNICFIFGLIAAGGLLVLVAIRRGVAGFWVFSAFLFLAPALLVGVQKMAWTPLAERYLYLPLFCLSLALFSVLENKRLLWQKCLAVLLLPMAVISVQRTYVWQS
;
A
#
# COMPACT_ATOMS: atom_id res chain seq x y z
N MET A 1 9.88 7.43 -4.72
CA MET A 1 10.47 6.38 -3.87
C MET A 1 11.96 6.59 -3.62
N TRP A 2 12.78 6.73 -4.68
CA TRP A 2 14.23 6.93 -4.58
C TRP A 2 14.65 8.02 -3.56
N LEU A 3 14.06 9.22 -3.63
CA LEU A 3 14.33 10.30 -2.68
C LEU A 3 14.03 9.93 -1.21
N LEU A 4 12.95 9.16 -0.98
CA LEU A 4 12.61 8.67 0.36
C LEU A 4 13.67 7.67 0.85
N LEU A 5 14.05 6.71 0.01
CA LEU A 5 15.09 5.73 0.34
C LEU A 5 16.45 6.39 0.60
N ARG A 6 16.82 7.40 -0.20
CA ARG A 6 18.04 8.20 0.00
C ARG A 6 18.05 8.97 1.33
N ARG A 7 16.90 9.28 1.91
CA ARG A 7 16.81 9.84 3.26
C ARG A 7 16.86 8.79 4.36
N LEU A 8 16.35 7.59 4.09
CA LEU A 8 16.32 6.48 5.06
C LEU A 8 17.67 5.78 5.21
N ILE A 9 18.55 5.84 4.21
CA ILE A 9 19.83 5.14 4.21
C ILE A 9 20.86 5.83 5.11
N SER A 10 21.63 5.02 5.85
CA SER A 10 22.77 5.53 6.63
C SER A 10 23.99 5.87 5.75
N ASP A 11 24.29 5.01 4.77
CA ASP A 11 25.40 5.19 3.84
C ASP A 11 24.97 5.94 2.56
N ARG A 12 25.46 7.17 2.39
CA ARG A 12 25.15 8.02 1.24
C ARG A 12 25.75 7.52 -0.08
N ASN A 13 26.75 6.65 -0.08
CA ASN A 13 27.40 6.18 -1.31
C ASN A 13 26.84 4.84 -1.84
N SER A 14 25.86 4.27 -1.16
CA SER A 14 25.24 3.01 -1.57
C SER A 14 24.34 3.19 -2.80
N TRP A 15 24.38 2.20 -3.69
CA TRP A 15 23.53 2.07 -4.89
C TRP A 15 22.20 1.34 -4.60
N LEU A 16 21.97 0.98 -3.33
CA LEU A 16 20.77 0.25 -2.90
C LEU A 16 19.47 1.03 -3.12
N PRO A 17 19.39 2.36 -2.90
CA PRO A 17 18.18 3.13 -3.20
C PRO A 17 17.77 3.08 -4.67
N GLU A 18 18.73 3.09 -5.59
CA GLU A 18 18.52 2.93 -7.04
C GLU A 18 17.99 1.52 -7.33
N LEU A 19 18.66 0.50 -6.81
CA LEU A 19 18.29 -0.89 -7.03
C LEU A 19 16.86 -1.19 -6.56
N THR A 20 16.50 -0.77 -5.34
CA THR A 20 15.14 -0.98 -4.82
C THR A 20 14.11 -0.14 -5.60
N SER A 21 14.48 1.06 -6.04
CA SER A 21 13.62 1.89 -6.90
C SER A 21 13.33 1.23 -8.24
N LEU A 22 14.35 0.63 -8.85
CA LEU A 22 14.21 -0.17 -10.06
C LEU A 22 13.38 -1.43 -9.82
N PHE A 23 13.54 -2.09 -8.67
CA PHE A 23 12.70 -3.23 -8.30
C PHE A 23 11.21 -2.87 -8.31
N PHE A 24 10.81 -1.79 -7.63
CA PHE A 24 9.42 -1.35 -7.64
C PHE A 24 8.94 -0.99 -9.05
N LEU A 25 9.75 -0.24 -9.81
CA LEU A 25 9.40 0.22 -11.15
C LEU A 25 9.26 -0.91 -12.17
N LEU A 26 10.11 -1.93 -12.08
CA LEU A 26 10.16 -3.03 -13.05
C LEU A 26 9.31 -4.23 -12.63
N HIS A 27 8.70 -4.19 -11.44
CA HIS A 27 7.86 -5.29 -10.96
C HIS A 27 6.61 -5.44 -11.83
N PRO A 28 6.26 -6.65 -12.32
CA PRO A 28 5.14 -6.81 -13.25
C PRO A 28 3.77 -6.31 -12.74
N LEU A 29 3.57 -6.29 -11.41
CA LEU A 29 2.35 -5.76 -10.79
C LEU A 29 2.13 -4.25 -10.97
N VAL A 30 3.18 -3.45 -11.23
CA VAL A 30 2.99 -2.01 -11.45
C VAL A 30 2.53 -1.68 -12.87
N THR A 31 2.59 -2.65 -13.79
CA THR A 31 2.25 -2.43 -15.21
C THR A 31 0.79 -2.08 -15.43
N GLU A 32 -0.16 -2.71 -14.73
CA GLU A 32 -1.59 -2.41 -14.86
C GLU A 32 -1.90 -0.95 -14.45
N PRO A 33 -1.54 -0.47 -13.25
CA PRO A 33 -1.72 0.95 -12.88
C PRO A 33 -1.09 1.96 -13.84
N VAL A 34 0.02 1.60 -14.48
CA VAL A 34 0.77 2.49 -15.39
C VAL A 34 0.15 2.53 -16.79
N ASN A 35 -0.17 1.37 -17.34
CA ASN A 35 -0.63 1.26 -18.72
C ASN A 35 -2.13 1.49 -18.87
N TRP A 36 -2.92 1.19 -17.84
CA TRP A 36 -4.36 1.41 -17.88
C TRP A 36 -4.72 2.84 -17.50
N ILE A 37 -5.42 3.56 -18.39
CA ILE A 37 -5.78 4.97 -18.19
C ILE A 37 -6.58 5.22 -16.90
N SER A 38 -7.47 4.31 -16.53
CA SER A 38 -8.25 4.42 -15.28
C SER A 38 -7.42 4.11 -14.03
N GLY A 39 -6.19 3.57 -14.19
CA GLY A 39 -5.22 3.32 -13.13
C GLY A 39 -4.43 4.57 -12.70
N ARG A 40 -4.56 5.71 -13.39
CA ARG A 40 -3.86 6.97 -13.02
C ARG A 40 -4.12 7.43 -11.58
N THR A 41 -5.28 7.10 -11.03
CA THR A 41 -5.64 7.38 -9.64
C THR A 41 -4.73 6.65 -8.65
N ASP A 42 -4.31 5.42 -8.96
CA ASP A 42 -3.36 4.64 -8.16
C ASP A 42 -1.97 5.28 -8.15
N LEU A 43 -1.51 5.79 -9.31
CA LEU A 43 -0.22 6.47 -9.42
C LEU A 43 -0.19 7.77 -8.62
N LEU A 44 -1.24 8.59 -8.74
CA LEU A 44 -1.38 9.85 -7.97
C LEU A 44 -1.46 9.57 -6.47
N ALA A 45 -2.26 8.58 -6.06
CA ALA A 45 -2.32 8.15 -4.67
C ALA A 45 -0.94 7.72 -4.14
N GLY A 46 -0.21 6.90 -4.90
CA GLY A 46 1.15 6.49 -4.52
C GLY A 46 2.16 7.63 -4.47
N LEU A 47 2.08 8.60 -5.41
CA LEU A 47 2.92 9.80 -5.37
C LEU A 47 2.69 10.60 -4.09
N PHE A 48 1.43 10.88 -3.75
CA PHE A 48 1.07 11.66 -2.58
C PHE A 48 1.36 10.93 -1.26
N VAL A 49 1.18 9.61 -1.21
CA VAL A 49 1.60 8.79 -0.05
C VAL A 49 3.13 8.81 0.10
N ALA A 50 3.88 8.67 -0.99
CA ALA A 50 5.34 8.75 -0.95
C ALA A 50 5.83 10.15 -0.51
N ALA A 51 5.18 11.21 -0.98
CA ALA A 51 5.44 12.58 -0.56
C ALA A 51 5.12 12.80 0.93
N ALA A 52 3.98 12.28 1.41
CA ALA A 52 3.60 12.29 2.81
C ALA A 52 4.65 11.61 3.69
N PHE A 53 5.13 10.42 3.31
CA PHE A 53 6.21 9.73 4.03
C PHE A 53 7.54 10.50 3.97
N PHE A 54 7.85 11.11 2.83
CA PHE A 54 9.05 11.94 2.69
C PHE A 54 9.02 13.18 3.60
N VAL A 55 7.87 13.85 3.71
CA VAL A 55 7.66 14.99 4.63
C VAL A 55 7.65 14.53 6.09
N ALA A 56 7.04 13.37 6.39
CA ALA A 56 7.00 12.82 7.75
C ALA A 56 8.40 12.53 8.31
N HIS A 57 9.35 12.15 7.44
CA HIS A 57 10.74 11.91 7.79
C HIS A 57 11.67 13.13 7.58
N ALA A 58 11.14 14.28 7.17
CA ALA A 58 11.93 15.47 6.90
C ALA A 58 12.28 16.22 8.20
N ASP A 59 13.53 16.19 8.63
CA ASP A 59 14.00 16.92 9.81
C ASP A 59 14.12 18.44 9.60
N GLU A 60 14.23 18.87 8.34
CA GLU A 60 14.44 20.27 7.92
C GLU A 60 13.29 21.20 8.33
N PHE A 61 12.08 20.66 8.52
CA PHE A 61 10.97 21.45 9.06
C PHE A 61 11.15 21.63 10.57
N LYS A 62 11.94 22.64 10.95
CA LYS A 62 12.05 23.13 12.34
C LYS A 62 10.69 23.65 12.87
N ALA A 63 9.82 24.11 11.98
CA ALA A 63 8.47 24.54 12.32
C ALA A 63 7.51 23.34 12.43
N ARG A 64 7.12 23.01 13.68
CA ARG A 64 6.18 21.92 14.03
C ARG A 64 4.90 21.88 13.20
N HIS A 65 4.41 23.04 12.73
CA HIS A 65 3.18 23.15 11.95
C HIS A 65 3.40 22.98 10.45
N GLY A 66 4.56 23.40 9.91
CA GLY A 66 4.86 23.27 8.48
C GLY A 66 4.95 21.80 8.05
N ARG A 67 5.59 20.96 8.87
CA ARG A 67 5.67 19.51 8.65
C ARG A 67 4.28 18.86 8.66
N GLY A 68 3.49 19.16 9.70
CA GLY A 68 2.15 18.62 9.84
C GLY A 68 1.22 19.06 8.71
N PHE A 69 1.27 20.33 8.32
CA PHE A 69 0.53 20.86 7.17
C PHE A 69 0.92 20.15 5.86
N GLY A 70 2.22 20.07 5.55
CA GLY A 70 2.69 19.41 4.33
C GLY A 70 2.26 17.94 4.27
N LEU A 71 2.34 17.24 5.41
CA LEU A 71 1.86 15.87 5.55
C LEU A 71 0.35 15.76 5.30
N GLY A 72 -0.45 16.55 6.01
CA GLY A 72 -1.91 16.54 5.89
C GLY A 72 -2.37 16.92 4.48
N PHE A 73 -1.72 17.91 3.87
CA PHE A 73 -2.00 18.35 2.50
C PHE A 73 -1.70 17.26 1.48
N CYS A 74 -0.55 16.58 1.58
CA CYS A 74 -0.24 15.44 0.72
C CYS A 74 -1.30 14.34 0.86
N LEU A 75 -1.69 13.98 2.08
CA LEU A 75 -2.69 12.93 2.30
C LEU A 75 -4.10 13.32 1.84
N LEU A 76 -4.46 14.60 1.94
CA LEU A 76 -5.71 15.11 1.38
C LEU A 76 -5.73 14.94 -0.14
N LEU A 77 -4.68 15.40 -0.85
CA LEU A 77 -4.57 15.23 -2.29
C LEU A 77 -4.52 13.75 -2.71
N GLY A 78 -3.84 12.91 -1.92
CA GLY A 78 -3.83 11.47 -2.09
C GLY A 78 -5.23 10.87 -1.97
N GLY A 79 -5.99 11.24 -0.92
CA GLY A 79 -7.36 10.79 -0.73
C GLY A 79 -8.30 11.26 -1.84
N MET A 80 -8.12 12.49 -2.33
CA MET A 80 -8.87 13.01 -3.49
C MET A 80 -8.54 12.27 -4.79
N ALA A 81 -7.33 11.74 -4.94
CA ALA A 81 -6.99 10.85 -6.06
C ALA A 81 -7.57 9.44 -5.88
N LYS A 82 -7.41 8.86 -4.69
CA LYS A 82 -7.95 7.55 -4.32
C LYS A 82 -8.04 7.39 -2.81
N GLU A 83 -9.18 6.91 -2.31
CA GLU A 83 -9.45 6.73 -0.88
C GLU A 83 -8.47 5.77 -0.18
N THR A 84 -7.86 4.83 -0.92
CA THR A 84 -6.85 3.91 -0.39
C THR A 84 -5.59 4.65 0.11
N ALA A 85 -5.31 5.86 -0.38
CA ALA A 85 -4.22 6.69 0.11
C ALA A 85 -4.39 7.05 1.59
N LEU A 86 -5.63 7.16 2.08
CA LEU A 86 -5.92 7.47 3.48
C LEU A 86 -5.49 6.36 4.44
N MET A 87 -5.19 5.15 3.95
CA MET A 87 -4.55 4.11 4.76
C MET A 87 -3.17 4.55 5.29
N ALA A 88 -2.53 5.53 4.66
CA ALA A 88 -1.30 6.14 5.17
C ALA A 88 -1.50 6.81 6.55
N VAL A 89 -2.70 7.30 6.88
CA VAL A 89 -3.02 7.82 8.22
C VAL A 89 -2.87 6.72 9.26
N PHE A 90 -3.38 5.52 8.96
CA PHE A 90 -3.23 4.35 9.84
C PHE A 90 -1.79 3.86 9.92
N VAL A 91 -1.04 3.89 8.82
CA VAL A 91 0.41 3.57 8.82
C VAL A 91 1.18 4.50 9.75
N LEU A 92 0.92 5.81 9.67
CA LEU A 92 1.56 6.80 10.53
C LEU A 92 1.08 6.68 11.97
N PHE A 93 -0.19 6.38 12.21
CA PHE A 93 -0.68 6.10 13.56
C PHE A 93 -0.02 4.87 14.18
N VAL A 94 0.11 3.78 13.42
CA VAL A 94 0.79 2.55 13.87
C VAL A 94 2.27 2.79 14.12
N SER A 95 2.90 3.71 13.38
CA SER A 95 4.29 4.10 13.62
C SER A 95 4.53 4.60 15.05
N ALA A 96 3.52 5.16 15.71
CA ALA A 96 3.57 5.59 17.11
C ALA A 96 3.83 4.45 18.10
N PHE A 97 3.39 3.24 17.74
CA PHE A 97 3.41 2.05 18.59
C PHE A 97 4.44 1.02 18.12
N TRP A 98 5.25 1.37 17.12
CA TRP A 98 6.26 0.50 16.53
C TRP A 98 7.65 1.12 16.68
N PRO A 99 8.41 0.79 17.75
CA PRO A 99 9.71 1.41 18.03
C PRO A 99 10.71 1.32 16.87
N GLY A 100 10.65 0.26 16.07
CA GLY A 100 11.48 0.11 14.88
C GLY A 100 11.02 0.89 13.64
N SER A 101 10.00 1.74 13.74
CA SER A 101 9.49 2.50 12.59
C SER A 101 10.38 3.72 12.30
N PRO A 102 10.64 4.06 11.02
CA PRO A 102 11.36 5.27 10.65
C PRO A 102 10.71 6.58 11.09
N PHE A 103 9.44 6.53 11.51
CA PHE A 103 8.67 7.70 11.93
C PHE A 103 8.49 7.76 13.45
N TYR A 104 9.02 6.79 14.21
CA TYR A 104 8.76 6.64 15.65
C TYR A 104 9.14 7.89 16.46
N GLU A 105 10.37 8.39 16.27
CA GLU A 105 10.86 9.59 16.98
C GLU A 105 10.13 10.86 16.54
N SER A 106 9.86 11.01 15.23
CA SER A 106 9.07 12.13 14.70
C SER A 106 7.67 12.16 15.31
N TRP A 107 7.04 11.00 15.46
CA TRP A 107 5.74 10.86 16.11
C TRP A 107 5.80 11.25 17.59
N ARG A 108 6.77 10.69 18.33
CA ARG A 108 6.95 10.97 19.76
C ARG A 108 7.12 12.47 20.03
N ALA A 109 7.93 13.16 19.23
CA ALA A 109 8.20 14.58 19.37
C ALA A 109 7.01 15.48 18.98
N HIS A 110 6.22 15.09 17.97
CA HIS A 110 5.23 15.98 17.34
C HIS A 110 3.78 15.47 17.36
N ARG A 111 3.46 14.46 18.18
CA ARG A 111 2.16 13.75 18.18
C ARG A 111 0.93 14.65 18.09
N ARG A 112 0.89 15.76 18.83
CA ARG A 112 -0.28 16.67 18.84
C ARG A 112 -0.47 17.36 17.49
N SER A 113 0.62 17.88 16.91
CA SER A 113 0.59 18.52 15.59
C SER A 113 0.24 17.51 14.50
N LEU A 114 0.87 16.32 14.53
CA LEU A 114 0.61 15.26 13.56
C LEU A 114 -0.85 14.79 13.63
N CYS A 115 -1.36 14.47 14.83
CA CYS A 115 -2.76 14.06 14.98
C CYS A 115 -3.73 15.14 14.51
N PHE A 116 -3.47 16.42 14.83
CA PHE A 116 -4.30 17.52 14.35
C PHE A 116 -4.36 17.55 12.83
N TRP A 117 -3.21 17.59 12.15
CA TRP A 117 -3.17 17.71 10.69
C TRP A 117 -3.65 16.45 9.96
N LEU A 118 -3.42 15.26 10.50
CA LEU A 118 -3.97 14.02 9.98
C LEU A 118 -5.50 13.99 10.12
N ALA A 119 -6.03 14.38 11.28
CA ALA A 119 -7.47 14.48 11.51
C ALA A 119 -8.10 15.56 10.61
N SER A 120 -7.45 16.71 10.43
CA SER A 120 -7.89 17.76 9.52
C SER A 120 -7.92 17.28 8.07
N ALA A 121 -6.90 16.55 7.60
CA ALA A 121 -6.88 16.00 6.25
C ALA A 121 -8.05 15.03 6.01
N VAL A 122 -8.30 14.12 6.95
CA VAL A 122 -9.44 13.19 6.88
C VAL A 122 -10.77 13.94 6.97
N GLY A 123 -10.90 14.89 7.90
CA GLY A 123 -12.12 15.68 8.10
C GLY A 123 -12.47 16.52 6.86
N VAL A 124 -11.49 17.21 6.28
CA VAL A 124 -11.67 17.98 5.04
C VAL A 124 -12.00 17.05 3.87
N TYR A 125 -11.30 15.92 3.74
CA TYR A 125 -11.63 14.92 2.73
C TYR A 125 -13.09 14.46 2.84
N LEU A 126 -13.54 14.07 4.04
CA LEU A 126 -14.91 13.63 4.28
C LEU A 126 -15.92 14.74 4.01
N MET A 127 -15.63 15.97 4.42
CA MET A 127 -16.47 17.14 4.16
C MET A 127 -16.63 17.38 2.65
N LEU A 128 -15.53 17.35 1.88
CA LEU A 128 -15.55 17.51 0.43
C LEU A 128 -16.25 16.34 -0.27
N ARG A 129 -15.99 15.11 0.18
CA ARG A 129 -16.55 13.89 -0.39
C ARG A 129 -18.06 13.81 -0.21
N THR A 130 -18.54 14.22 0.96
CA THR A 130 -19.97 14.13 1.33
C THR A 130 -20.74 15.42 1.04
N GLY A 131 -20.07 16.50 0.61
CA GLY A 131 -20.71 17.80 0.41
C GLY A 131 -21.38 18.35 1.67
N GLY A 132 -20.91 17.97 2.86
CA GLY A 132 -21.54 18.31 4.15
C GLY A 132 -22.77 17.47 4.53
N SER A 133 -23.15 16.46 3.73
CA SER A 133 -24.24 15.53 4.05
C SER A 133 -23.91 14.10 3.64
N LEU A 134 -23.73 13.21 4.63
CA LEU A 134 -23.42 11.79 4.43
C LEU A 134 -24.46 11.03 3.59
N VAL A 135 -25.64 11.61 3.37
CA VAL A 135 -26.80 10.97 2.70
C VAL A 135 -26.72 11.04 1.17
N ARG A 136 -25.89 11.91 0.57
CA ARG A 136 -25.92 12.19 -0.87
C ARG A 136 -24.78 11.59 -1.71
N ASP A 137 -23.83 10.87 -1.13
CA ASP A 137 -22.72 10.29 -1.89
C ASP A 137 -23.18 9.01 -2.60
N ALA A 138 -23.27 9.07 -3.93
CA ALA A 138 -23.68 7.94 -4.77
C ALA A 138 -22.80 6.68 -4.56
N GLY A 139 -21.51 6.85 -4.25
CA GLY A 139 -20.61 5.74 -3.93
C GLY A 139 -20.90 5.12 -2.56
N LEU A 140 -21.24 5.93 -1.55
CA LEU A 140 -21.71 5.44 -0.25
C LEU A 140 -23.07 4.74 -0.37
N VAL A 141 -23.99 5.29 -1.17
CA VAL A 141 -25.29 4.65 -1.44
C VAL A 141 -25.09 3.32 -2.15
N SER A 142 -24.23 3.23 -3.16
CA SER A 142 -23.89 1.96 -3.82
C SER A 142 -23.17 0.99 -2.88
N ALA A 143 -22.28 1.47 -2.01
CA ALA A 143 -21.59 0.65 -1.02
C ALA A 143 -22.55 0.08 0.04
N VAL A 144 -23.51 0.90 0.49
CA VAL A 144 -24.57 0.50 1.42
C VAL A 144 -25.55 -0.47 0.74
N ALA A 145 -25.94 -0.21 -0.51
CA ALA A 145 -26.78 -1.12 -1.30
C ALA A 145 -26.09 -2.49 -1.51
N GLY A 146 -24.81 -2.51 -1.91
CA GLY A 146 -24.03 -3.73 -1.98
C GLY A 146 -23.82 -4.40 -0.61
N ALA A 147 -23.79 -3.63 0.48
CA ALA A 147 -23.77 -4.16 1.83
C ALA A 147 -25.11 -4.79 2.24
N HIS A 148 -26.25 -4.31 1.72
CA HIS A 148 -27.56 -4.93 1.92
C HIS A 148 -27.66 -6.29 1.21
N ASP A 149 -27.20 -6.40 -0.03
CA ASP A 149 -27.12 -7.70 -0.73
C ASP A 149 -26.13 -8.64 -0.03
N ALA A 150 -25.02 -8.11 0.46
CA ALA A 150 -24.06 -8.86 1.26
C ALA A 150 -24.57 -9.16 2.69
N ALA A 151 -25.63 -8.55 3.19
CA ALA A 151 -26.16 -8.80 4.54
C ALA A 151 -26.75 -10.22 4.65
N GLN A 152 -27.20 -10.80 3.53
CA GLN A 152 -27.68 -12.17 3.47
C GLN A 152 -26.53 -13.21 3.46
N ILE A 153 -25.28 -12.78 3.27
CA ILE A 153 -24.12 -13.67 3.29
C ILE A 153 -23.68 -13.88 4.74
N SER A 154 -23.65 -15.16 5.18
CA SER A 154 -23.13 -15.55 6.49
C SER A 154 -21.74 -14.94 6.78
N LEU A 155 -21.53 -14.49 8.02
CA LEU A 155 -20.25 -13.94 8.48
C LEU A 155 -19.07 -14.89 8.19
N PHE A 156 -19.30 -16.20 8.33
CA PHE A 156 -18.29 -17.21 8.02
C PHE A 156 -17.83 -17.14 6.56
N ASN A 157 -18.78 -16.97 5.62
CA ASN A 157 -18.47 -16.84 4.20
C ASN A 157 -17.74 -15.53 3.87
N LYS A 158 -18.05 -14.44 4.58
CA LYS A 158 -17.32 -13.16 4.47
C LYS A 158 -15.89 -13.29 4.95
N LEU A 159 -15.67 -13.87 6.13
CA LEU A 159 -14.34 -14.11 6.69
C LEU A 159 -13.53 -15.06 5.79
N ALA A 160 -14.13 -16.16 5.34
CA ALA A 160 -13.48 -17.06 4.40
C ALA A 160 -13.16 -16.38 3.06
N GLY A 161 -14.03 -15.47 2.59
CA GLY A 161 -13.77 -14.60 1.43
C GLY A 161 -12.58 -13.68 1.63
N ALA A 162 -12.51 -12.99 2.77
CA ALA A 162 -11.41 -12.10 3.12
C ALA A 162 -10.07 -12.86 3.21
N VAL A 163 -10.06 -14.06 3.82
CA VAL A 163 -8.87 -14.93 3.88
C VAL A 163 -8.45 -15.36 2.48
N ARG A 164 -9.39 -15.76 1.60
CA ARG A 164 -9.06 -16.10 0.20
C ARG A 164 -8.49 -14.90 -0.55
N ALA A 165 -9.08 -13.71 -0.39
CA ALA A 165 -8.57 -12.49 -1.02
C ALA A 165 -7.17 -12.15 -0.50
N LEU A 166 -6.95 -12.24 0.82
CA LEU A 166 -5.65 -12.03 1.44
C LEU A 166 -4.61 -12.99 0.86
N GLY A 167 -4.92 -14.28 0.72
CA GLY A 167 -3.99 -15.24 0.15
C GLY A 167 -3.77 -15.08 -1.34
N PHE A 168 -4.80 -14.69 -2.11
CA PHE A 168 -4.65 -14.32 -3.51
C PHE A 168 -3.64 -13.18 -3.67
N TYR A 169 -3.82 -12.08 -2.93
CA TYR A 169 -2.95 -10.91 -2.99
C TYR A 169 -1.55 -11.19 -2.42
N SER A 170 -1.44 -11.91 -1.32
CA SER A 170 -0.14 -12.29 -0.73
C SER A 170 0.67 -13.16 -1.67
N ARG A 171 0.02 -14.14 -2.33
CA ARG A 171 0.65 -14.95 -3.38
C ARG A 171 1.14 -14.07 -4.52
N LYS A 172 0.33 -13.10 -4.97
CA LYS A 172 0.69 -12.19 -6.07
C LYS A 172 1.87 -11.28 -5.73
N LEU A 173 1.96 -10.81 -4.49
CA LEU A 173 3.09 -9.98 -4.02
C LEU A 173 4.43 -10.73 -4.02
N VAL A 174 4.41 -12.05 -3.77
CA VAL A 174 5.62 -12.91 -3.80
C VAL A 174 5.89 -13.43 -5.21
N TRP A 175 4.83 -13.86 -5.91
CA TRP A 175 4.88 -14.44 -7.24
C TRP A 175 3.74 -13.87 -8.10
N PRO A 176 4.01 -12.89 -8.98
CA PRO A 176 2.96 -12.14 -9.67
C PRO A 176 2.22 -12.93 -10.77
N PHE A 177 2.70 -14.13 -11.12
CA PHE A 177 2.17 -14.91 -12.25
C PHE A 177 1.03 -15.86 -11.88
N PRO A 178 0.10 -16.13 -12.82
CA PRO A 178 -0.08 -15.47 -14.12
C PRO A 178 -0.78 -14.11 -14.00
N LEU A 179 -0.37 -13.07 -14.76
CA LEU A 179 -1.00 -11.74 -14.71
C LEU A 179 -2.29 -11.72 -15.53
N ASN A 180 -3.41 -11.34 -14.89
CA ASN A 180 -4.75 -11.40 -15.50
C ASN A 180 -5.42 -10.02 -15.53
N LEU A 181 -6.02 -9.66 -16.67
CA LEU A 181 -6.77 -8.40 -16.81
C LEU A 181 -8.08 -8.44 -16.02
N ALA A 182 -8.84 -9.51 -16.19
CA ALA A 182 -10.08 -9.74 -15.48
C ALA A 182 -9.95 -11.01 -14.63
N ILE A 183 -10.04 -10.86 -13.32
CA ILE A 183 -9.99 -11.99 -12.39
C ILE A 183 -11.43 -12.37 -12.03
N VAL A 184 -11.94 -13.36 -12.75
CA VAL A 184 -13.30 -13.89 -12.54
C VAL A 184 -13.28 -15.05 -11.55
N GLU A 185 -12.25 -15.89 -11.62
CA GLU A 185 -12.12 -17.08 -10.78
C GLU A 185 -10.75 -17.15 -10.11
N ILE A 186 -10.75 -17.67 -8.87
CA ILE A 186 -9.55 -17.95 -8.11
C ILE A 186 -9.57 -19.38 -7.60
N GLN A 187 -8.38 -19.99 -7.50
CA GLN A 187 -8.20 -21.29 -6.87
C GLN A 187 -8.45 -21.18 -5.36
N ARG A 188 -9.70 -21.40 -4.95
CA ARG A 188 -10.20 -21.09 -3.60
C ARG A 188 -9.40 -21.75 -2.48
N ASN A 189 -9.04 -23.03 -2.63
CA ASN A 189 -8.35 -23.79 -1.58
C ASN A 189 -6.91 -23.30 -1.39
N ILE A 190 -6.18 -23.12 -2.49
CA ILE A 190 -4.80 -22.61 -2.47
C ILE A 190 -4.77 -21.18 -1.90
N CYS A 191 -5.66 -20.31 -2.38
CA CYS A 191 -5.75 -18.94 -1.87
C CYS A 191 -6.15 -18.91 -0.39
N PHE A 192 -6.99 -19.84 0.07
CA PHE A 192 -7.34 -19.92 1.49
C PHE A 192 -6.11 -20.29 2.36
N ILE A 193 -5.32 -21.29 1.95
CA ILE A 193 -4.10 -21.71 2.67
C ILE A 193 -3.09 -20.57 2.72
N PHE A 194 -2.79 -19.93 1.58
CA PHE A 194 -1.90 -18.76 1.56
C PHE A 194 -2.45 -17.61 2.42
N GLY A 195 -3.77 -17.46 2.49
CA GLY A 195 -4.43 -16.46 3.33
C GLY A 195 -4.22 -16.73 4.82
N LEU A 196 -4.35 -17.98 5.26
CA LEU A 196 -4.06 -18.37 6.64
C LEU A 196 -2.58 -18.19 6.98
N ILE A 197 -1.67 -18.56 6.08
CA ILE A 197 -0.23 -18.35 6.26
C ILE A 197 0.08 -16.85 6.40
N ALA A 198 -0.47 -16.03 5.51
CA ALA A 198 -0.28 -14.58 5.55
C ALA A 198 -0.86 -13.96 6.83
N ALA A 199 -2.06 -14.37 7.25
CA ALA A 199 -2.67 -13.92 8.49
C ALA A 199 -1.85 -14.33 9.72
N GLY A 200 -1.41 -15.59 9.79
CA GLY A 200 -0.54 -16.08 10.86
C GLY A 200 0.80 -15.35 10.91
N GLY A 201 1.44 -15.15 9.75
CA GLY A 201 2.67 -14.36 9.64
C GLY A 201 2.49 -12.91 10.09
N LEU A 202 1.35 -12.29 9.75
CA LEU A 202 1.00 -10.94 10.20
C LEU A 202 0.83 -10.89 11.72
N LEU A 203 0.17 -11.88 12.33
CA LEU A 203 0.02 -11.96 13.79
C LEU A 203 1.37 -12.09 14.49
N VAL A 204 2.26 -12.96 13.98
CA VAL A 204 3.63 -13.10 14.51
C VAL A 204 4.39 -11.78 14.38
N LEU A 205 4.29 -11.12 13.24
CA LEU A 205 4.94 -9.85 12.98
C LEU A 205 4.43 -8.73 13.91
N VAL A 206 3.12 -8.66 14.15
CA VAL A 206 2.49 -7.75 15.11
C VAL A 206 2.82 -8.09 16.57
N ALA A 207 3.06 -9.35 16.89
CA ALA A 207 3.47 -9.77 18.23
C ALA A 207 4.93 -9.39 18.51
N ILE A 208 5.81 -9.58 17.53
CA ILE A 208 7.24 -9.29 17.68
C ILE A 208 7.52 -7.79 17.61
N ARG A 209 6.86 -7.05 16.70
CA ARG A 209 7.05 -5.59 16.47
C ARG A 209 8.50 -5.15 16.28
N ARG A 210 9.36 -6.01 15.71
CA ARG A 210 10.79 -5.72 15.55
C ARG A 210 11.13 -5.24 14.15
N GLY A 211 11.94 -4.19 14.11
CA GLY A 211 12.64 -3.71 12.92
C GLY A 211 11.80 -2.88 11.95
N VAL A 212 12.53 -2.19 11.07
CA VAL A 212 11.98 -1.34 10.01
C VAL A 212 11.30 -2.18 8.92
N ALA A 213 11.90 -3.31 8.55
CA ALA A 213 11.33 -4.22 7.56
C ALA A 213 9.95 -4.75 7.99
N GLY A 214 9.81 -5.12 9.27
CA GLY A 214 8.53 -5.58 9.82
C GLY A 214 7.45 -4.51 9.74
N PHE A 215 7.78 -3.27 10.09
CA PHE A 215 6.87 -2.13 9.97
C PHE A 215 6.37 -1.93 8.52
N TRP A 216 7.26 -2.01 7.54
CA TRP A 216 6.90 -1.84 6.13
C TRP A 216 6.07 -3.01 5.57
N VAL A 217 6.36 -4.25 5.98
CA VAL A 217 5.51 -5.40 5.65
C VAL A 217 4.11 -5.22 6.24
N PHE A 218 3.99 -4.83 7.52
CA PHE A 218 2.69 -4.53 8.13
C PHE A 218 1.93 -3.43 7.37
N SER A 219 2.65 -2.36 7.00
CA SER A 219 2.09 -1.24 6.24
C SER A 219 1.55 -1.67 4.87
N ALA A 220 2.20 -2.63 4.21
CA ALA A 220 1.70 -3.20 2.95
C ALA A 220 0.32 -3.86 3.13
N PHE A 221 0.12 -4.59 4.23
CA PHE A 221 -1.17 -5.20 4.55
C PHE A 221 -2.24 -4.19 4.97
N LEU A 222 -1.86 -3.07 5.59
CA LEU A 222 -2.79 -1.96 5.84
C LEU A 222 -3.30 -1.35 4.53
N PHE A 223 -2.42 -1.10 3.56
CA PHE A 223 -2.84 -0.62 2.23
C PHE A 223 -3.65 -1.64 1.45
N LEU A 224 -3.53 -2.92 1.77
CA LEU A 224 -4.32 -3.99 1.16
C LEU A 224 -5.74 -4.09 1.75
N ALA A 225 -5.97 -3.60 2.97
CA ALA A 225 -7.23 -3.78 3.69
C ALA A 225 -8.48 -3.32 2.91
N PRO A 226 -8.50 -2.15 2.22
CA PRO A 226 -9.65 -1.74 1.40
C PRO A 226 -9.96 -2.74 0.28
N ALA A 227 -8.94 -3.33 -0.35
CA ALA A 227 -9.13 -4.31 -1.42
C ALA A 227 -9.75 -5.62 -0.92
N LEU A 228 -9.50 -6.00 0.34
CA LEU A 228 -10.16 -7.13 0.98
C LEU A 228 -11.65 -6.87 1.18
N LEU A 229 -12.02 -5.64 1.54
CA LEU A 229 -13.43 -5.24 1.69
C LEU A 229 -14.15 -5.27 0.34
N VAL A 230 -13.55 -4.70 -0.71
CA VAL A 230 -14.09 -4.75 -2.09
C VAL A 230 -14.33 -6.19 -2.55
N GLY A 231 -13.37 -7.08 -2.29
CA GLY A 231 -13.47 -8.49 -2.67
C GLY A 231 -14.58 -9.26 -1.95
N VAL A 232 -14.90 -8.89 -0.70
CA VAL A 232 -15.97 -9.52 0.09
C VAL A 232 -17.34 -8.94 -0.25
N GLN A 233 -17.42 -7.64 -0.53
CA GLN A 233 -18.68 -6.93 -0.76
C GLN A 233 -19.13 -6.91 -2.22
N LYS A 234 -18.38 -7.52 -3.14
CA LYS A 234 -18.69 -7.57 -4.59
C LYS A 234 -19.03 -6.19 -5.19
N MET A 235 -18.36 -5.14 -4.71
CA MET A 235 -18.64 -3.75 -5.10
C MET A 235 -18.26 -3.40 -6.54
N ALA A 236 -17.56 -4.30 -7.24
CA ALA A 236 -17.05 -4.08 -8.59
C ALA A 236 -17.34 -5.30 -9.49
N TRP A 237 -17.38 -5.06 -10.79
CA TRP A 237 -17.55 -6.10 -11.82
C TRP A 237 -16.52 -7.23 -11.69
N THR A 238 -15.27 -6.88 -11.37
CA THR A 238 -14.23 -7.83 -10.93
C THR A 238 -13.89 -7.58 -9.47
N PRO A 239 -14.24 -8.50 -8.54
CA PRO A 239 -14.03 -8.29 -7.10
C PRO A 239 -12.54 -8.25 -6.70
N LEU A 240 -11.66 -8.79 -7.54
CA LEU A 240 -10.22 -8.79 -7.36
C LEU A 240 -9.56 -8.13 -8.57
N ALA A 241 -8.53 -7.32 -8.35
CA ALA A 241 -7.74 -6.67 -9.41
C ALA A 241 -6.29 -6.50 -8.97
N GLU A 242 -5.33 -6.60 -9.91
CA GLU A 242 -3.91 -6.56 -9.58
C GLU A 242 -3.47 -5.12 -9.24
N ARG A 243 -4.13 -4.10 -9.81
CA ARG A 243 -3.91 -2.67 -9.49
C ARG A 243 -3.95 -2.32 -8.00
N TYR A 244 -4.71 -3.07 -7.18
CA TYR A 244 -4.77 -2.83 -5.74
C TYR A 244 -3.43 -3.10 -5.02
N LEU A 245 -2.48 -3.76 -5.70
CA LEU A 245 -1.17 -4.10 -5.16
C LEU A 245 -0.12 -2.99 -5.33
N TYR A 246 -0.43 -1.87 -5.98
CA TYR A 246 0.55 -0.79 -6.19
C TYR A 246 1.14 -0.23 -4.89
N LEU A 247 0.29 0.25 -3.97
CA LEU A 247 0.72 0.75 -2.65
C LEU A 247 1.29 -0.36 -1.73
N PRO A 248 0.69 -1.56 -1.65
CA PRO A 248 1.29 -2.69 -0.95
C PRO A 248 2.72 -3.01 -1.43
N LEU A 249 2.93 -3.05 -2.75
CA LEU A 249 4.25 -3.31 -3.34
C LEU A 249 5.23 -2.17 -3.07
N PHE A 250 4.77 -0.92 -3.06
CA PHE A 250 5.59 0.22 -2.66
C PHE A 250 6.13 0.01 -1.24
N CYS A 251 5.26 -0.34 -0.28
CA CYS A 251 5.69 -0.66 1.09
C CYS A 251 6.60 -1.89 1.16
N LEU A 252 6.32 -2.97 0.41
CA LEU A 252 7.21 -4.13 0.37
C LEU A 252 8.58 -3.81 -0.23
N SER A 253 8.66 -2.87 -1.16
CA SER A 253 9.93 -2.39 -1.69
C SER A 253 10.74 -1.67 -0.61
N LEU A 254 10.09 -0.86 0.24
CA LEU A 254 10.72 -0.26 1.42
C LEU A 254 11.17 -1.33 2.44
N ALA A 255 10.39 -2.40 2.63
CA ALA A 255 10.79 -3.52 3.48
C ALA A 255 12.02 -4.25 2.92
N LEU A 256 12.04 -4.52 1.60
CA LEU A 256 13.14 -5.15 0.89
C LEU A 256 14.44 -4.34 1.03
N PHE A 257 14.34 -3.01 0.89
CA PHE A 257 15.45 -2.10 1.16
C PHE A 257 16.02 -2.29 2.57
N SER A 258 15.17 -2.25 3.60
CA SER A 258 15.61 -2.41 5.00
C SER A 258 16.23 -3.78 5.30
N VAL A 259 15.79 -4.83 4.59
CA VAL A 259 16.42 -6.15 4.69
C VAL A 259 17.79 -6.14 4.04
N LEU A 260 17.93 -5.56 2.84
CA LEU A 260 19.15 -5.61 2.05
C LEU A 260 20.26 -4.67 2.52
N GLU A 261 19.91 -3.60 3.24
CA GLU A 261 20.88 -2.62 3.77
C GLU A 261 21.95 -3.29 4.63
N ASN A 262 21.58 -4.32 5.40
CA ASN A 262 22.46 -5.03 6.33
C ASN A 262 22.92 -6.40 5.81
N LYS A 263 22.77 -6.68 4.51
CA LYS A 263 23.08 -7.99 3.92
C LYS A 263 24.29 -7.92 3.00
N ARG A 264 24.91 -9.09 2.79
CA ARG A 264 26.06 -9.23 1.88
C ARG A 264 25.71 -8.73 0.48
N LEU A 265 26.69 -8.09 -0.17
CA LEU A 265 26.61 -7.59 -1.54
C LEU A 265 26.07 -8.63 -2.56
N LEU A 266 26.29 -9.93 -2.29
CA LEU A 266 25.74 -11.02 -3.10
C LEU A 266 24.21 -10.95 -3.23
N TRP A 267 23.48 -10.68 -2.15
CA TRP A 267 22.02 -10.59 -2.19
C TRP A 267 21.52 -9.41 -3.01
N GLN A 268 22.25 -8.29 -2.98
CA GLN A 268 21.97 -7.12 -3.80
C GLN A 268 22.21 -7.43 -5.28
N LYS A 269 23.27 -8.16 -5.61
CA LYS A 269 23.54 -8.65 -6.98
C LYS A 269 22.47 -9.63 -7.47
N CYS A 270 22.04 -10.57 -6.63
CA CYS A 270 20.95 -11.50 -6.97
C CYS A 270 19.66 -10.74 -7.30
N LEU A 271 19.31 -9.72 -6.51
CA LEU A 271 18.17 -8.86 -6.82
C LEU A 271 18.35 -8.14 -8.17
N ALA A 272 19.53 -7.59 -8.45
CA ALA A 272 19.82 -6.94 -9.73
C ALA A 272 19.65 -7.89 -10.92
N VAL A 273 20.07 -9.15 -10.80
CA VAL A 273 19.86 -10.18 -11.83
C VAL A 273 18.37 -10.49 -11.99
N LEU A 274 17.60 -10.56 -10.90
CA LEU A 274 16.15 -10.79 -10.93
C LEU A 274 15.37 -9.68 -11.65
N LEU A 275 15.91 -8.45 -11.71
CA LEU A 275 15.28 -7.35 -12.45
C LEU A 275 15.18 -7.60 -13.95
N LEU A 276 16.11 -8.36 -14.54
CA LEU A 276 16.12 -8.64 -15.98
C LEU A 276 14.85 -9.37 -16.46
N PRO A 277 14.48 -10.55 -15.92
CA PRO A 277 13.25 -11.21 -16.32
C PRO A 277 12.01 -10.39 -15.94
N MET A 278 12.02 -9.66 -14.81
CA MET A 278 10.90 -8.79 -14.44
C MET A 278 10.68 -7.66 -15.46
N ALA A 279 11.75 -7.03 -15.95
CA ALA A 279 11.69 -6.00 -16.98
C ALA A 279 11.12 -6.55 -18.29
N VAL A 280 11.60 -7.70 -18.75
CA VAL A 280 11.12 -8.36 -19.98
C VAL A 280 9.62 -8.62 -19.89
N ILE A 281 9.16 -9.16 -18.76
CA ILE A 281 7.75 -9.46 -18.52
C ILE A 281 6.92 -8.18 -18.46
N SER A 282 7.43 -7.13 -17.81
CA SER A 282 6.74 -5.85 -17.72
C SER A 282 6.57 -5.19 -19.09
N VAL A 283 7.57 -5.31 -19.97
CA VAL A 283 7.47 -4.87 -21.37
C VAL A 283 6.44 -5.70 -22.13
N GLN A 284 6.50 -7.03 -22.04
CA GLN A 284 5.51 -7.91 -22.67
C GLN A 284 4.08 -7.58 -22.25
N ARG A 285 3.88 -7.29 -20.96
CA ARG A 285 2.58 -6.93 -20.41
C ARG A 285 2.07 -5.58 -20.94
N THR A 286 2.97 -4.67 -21.30
CA THR A 286 2.58 -3.35 -21.84
C THR A 286 1.91 -3.47 -23.21
N TYR A 287 2.35 -4.39 -24.06
CA TYR A 287 1.71 -4.63 -25.36
C TYR A 287 0.25 -5.09 -25.24
N VAL A 288 -0.08 -5.85 -24.20
CA VAL A 288 -1.47 -6.31 -23.95
C VAL A 288 -2.44 -5.15 -23.69
N TRP A 289 -1.95 -4.00 -23.23
CA TRP A 289 -2.77 -2.80 -22.97
C TRP A 289 -2.83 -1.83 -24.16
N GLN A 290 -2.07 -2.08 -25.23
CA GLN A 290 -2.08 -1.27 -26.45
C GLN A 290 -3.08 -1.76 -27.49
N SER A 291 -3.43 -3.05 -27.46
CA SER A 291 -4.44 -3.70 -28.31
C SER A 291 -5.84 -3.56 -27.75
#